data_AF-A0A2M7QWK0-F1
#
_entry.id   AF-A0A2M7QWK0-F1
#
_cell.length_a   1.000
_cell.length_b   1.000
_cell.length_c   1.000
_cell.angle_alpha   90.00
_cell.angle_beta   90.00
_cell.angle_gamma   90.00
#
_symmetry.space_group_name_H-M   'P 1'
#
loop_
_entity.id
_entity.type
_entity.pdbx_description
1 polymer ?
#
loop_
_entity_poly.entity_id
_entity_poly.type
_entity_poly.pdbx_seq_one_letter_code
_entity_poly.pdbx_strand_id
1 'polypeptide(L)'
;MGIKLQTYRKKFDHSYSFGPHATIELMTHHPENIKKVIIHSKSDKNTGVQKIKSFCEQKGISIETNDGLLRNLSGKENVYVAGIFSKFP
;
A
#
# COMPACT_ATOMS: atom_id res chain seq x y z
N MET A 1 -23.13 -5.55 -6.69
CA MET A 1 -22.67 -4.15 -6.89
C MET A 1 -21.99 -3.63 -5.63
N GLY A 2 -20.77 -3.08 -5.79
CA GLY A 2 -20.18 -2.03 -4.95
C GLY A 2 -19.67 -2.43 -3.55
N ILE A 3 -18.38 -2.75 -3.42
CA ILE A 3 -17.71 -2.75 -2.11
C ILE A 3 -17.64 -1.30 -1.61
N LYS A 4 -18.44 -0.99 -0.58
CA LYS A 4 -18.38 0.28 0.15
C LYS A 4 -17.07 0.31 0.96
N LEU A 5 -16.13 1.16 0.55
CA LEU A 5 -14.98 1.56 1.37
C LEU A 5 -15.48 2.43 2.52
N GLN A 6 -15.98 1.81 3.58
CA GLN A 6 -16.38 2.51 4.81
C GLN A 6 -15.18 2.77 5.71
N THR A 7 -15.29 3.88 6.42
CA THR A 7 -14.36 4.52 7.35
C THR A 7 -13.78 3.57 8.39
N TYR A 8 -12.45 3.61 8.48
CA TYR A 8 -11.54 3.14 9.52
C TYR A 8 -12.21 2.78 10.87
N ARG A 9 -12.19 1.51 11.28
CA ARG A 9 -12.52 1.04 12.64
C ARG A 9 -11.26 0.46 13.29
N LYS A 10 -10.99 0.84 14.54
CA LYS A 10 -9.89 0.43 15.46
C LYS A 10 -9.70 -1.10 15.69
N LYS A 11 -10.30 -1.98 14.90
CA LYS A 11 -10.27 -3.46 15.00
C LYS A 11 -9.54 -4.12 13.83
N PHE A 12 -8.64 -3.42 13.17
CA PHE A 12 -8.06 -3.95 11.96
C PHE A 12 -6.82 -4.78 12.26
N ASP A 13 -6.91 -6.05 11.88
CA ASP A 13 -5.83 -7.03 11.81
C ASP A 13 -4.86 -6.68 10.66
N HIS A 14 -4.55 -5.40 10.46
CA HIS A 14 -3.69 -4.95 9.38
C HIS A 14 -2.73 -3.85 9.82
N SER A 15 -1.59 -3.82 9.16
CA SER A 15 -0.50 -2.89 9.37
C SER A 15 -0.11 -2.25 8.04
N TYR A 16 0.73 -1.22 8.13
CA TYR A 16 1.15 -0.42 6.98
C TYR A 16 2.66 -0.48 6.81
N SER A 17 3.13 -0.82 5.61
CA SER A 17 4.51 -0.59 5.19
C SER A 17 4.59 0.80 4.60
N PHE A 18 5.64 1.56 4.91
CA PHE A 18 5.86 2.88 4.32
C PHE A 18 7.13 2.87 3.48
N GLY A 19 7.02 3.35 2.25
CA GLY A 19 8.12 3.42 1.31
C GLY A 19 8.27 2.16 0.45
N PRO A 20 8.97 2.31 -0.69
CA PRO A 20 9.04 1.26 -1.69
C PRO A 20 9.84 0.05 -1.21
N HIS A 21 10.90 0.25 -0.44
CA HIS A 21 11.75 -0.83 0.04
C HIS A 21 10.98 -1.78 0.97
N ALA A 22 10.37 -1.25 2.04
CA ALA A 22 9.58 -2.04 2.98
C ALA A 22 8.41 -2.76 2.30
N THR A 23 7.78 -2.11 1.31
CA THR A 23 6.66 -2.71 0.58
C THR A 23 7.12 -3.83 -0.35
N ILE A 24 8.26 -3.67 -1.04
CA ILE A 24 8.85 -4.71 -1.89
C ILE A 24 9.27 -5.91 -1.05
N GLU A 25 9.96 -5.69 0.07
CA GLU A 25 10.38 -6.77 0.98
C GLU A 25 9.16 -7.57 1.45
N LEU A 26 8.08 -6.88 1.81
CA LEU A 26 6.83 -7.53 2.20
C LEU A 26 6.15 -8.28 1.04
N MET A 27 6.23 -7.76 -0.18
CA MET A 27 5.77 -8.46 -1.41
C MET A 27 6.61 -9.71 -1.69
N THR A 28 7.89 -9.69 -1.36
CA THR A 28 8.78 -10.83 -1.58
C THR A 28 8.57 -11.93 -0.54
N HIS A 29 8.44 -11.56 0.73
CA HIS A 29 8.32 -12.53 1.83
C HIS A 29 6.88 -12.98 2.08
N HIS A 30 5.91 -12.06 1.99
CA HIS A 30 4.51 -12.30 2.36
C HIS A 30 3.52 -11.67 1.37
N PRO A 31 3.59 -12.03 0.07
CA PRO A 31 2.74 -11.46 -0.97
C PRO A 31 1.24 -11.66 -0.74
N GLU A 32 0.87 -12.79 -0.14
CA GLU A 32 -0.51 -13.17 0.16
C GLU A 32 -1.18 -12.30 1.23
N ASN A 33 -0.37 -11.68 2.09
CA ASN A 33 -0.86 -10.83 3.17
C ASN A 33 -1.14 -9.42 2.71
N ILE A 34 -0.69 -9.04 1.52
CA ILE A 34 -0.92 -7.72 0.93
C ILE A 34 -2.36 -7.64 0.46
N LYS A 35 -3.09 -6.68 1.03
CA LYS A 35 -4.49 -6.43 0.68
C LYS A 35 -4.62 -5.32 -0.35
N LYS A 36 -3.83 -4.25 -0.18
CA LYS A 36 -3.95 -3.05 -1.00
C LYS A 36 -2.65 -2.27 -0.97
N VAL A 37 -2.36 -1.52 -2.03
CA VAL A 37 -1.25 -0.56 -2.07
C VAL A 37 -1.80 0.82 -2.32
N ILE A 38 -1.32 1.80 -1.57
CA ILE A 38 -1.62 3.21 -1.80
C ILE A 38 -0.37 3.87 -2.35
N ILE A 39 -0.51 4.62 -3.43
CA ILE A 39 0.57 5.36 -4.08
C ILE A 39 0.27 6.84 -4.12
N HIS A 40 1.34 7.64 -4.15
CA HIS A 40 1.24 9.07 -4.35
C HIS A 40 1.11 9.35 -5.86
N SER A 41 0.36 10.37 -6.27
CA SER A 41 0.20 10.78 -7.67
C SER A 41 1.55 11.03 -8.36
N LYS A 42 2.49 11.62 -7.63
CA LYS A 42 3.89 11.84 -8.06
C LYS A 42 4.84 10.63 -7.88
N SER A 43 4.35 9.46 -7.46
CA SER A 43 5.18 8.29 -7.20
C SER A 43 5.76 7.66 -8.47
N ASP A 44 5.24 8.02 -9.64
CA ASP A 44 5.59 7.43 -10.93
C ASP A 44 7.08 7.59 -11.28
N LYS A 45 7.71 8.66 -10.79
CA LYS A 45 9.16 8.91 -10.95
C LYS A 45 10.04 8.00 -10.09
N ASN A 46 9.47 7.24 -9.16
CA ASN A 46 10.22 6.36 -8.27
C ASN A 46 10.23 4.94 -8.83
N THR A 47 11.43 4.45 -9.17
CA THR A 47 11.64 3.10 -9.73
C THR A 47 11.15 1.99 -8.80
N GLY A 48 11.21 2.18 -7.49
CA GLY A 48 10.68 1.22 -6.51
C GLY A 48 9.16 1.13 -6.58
N VAL A 49 8.47 2.24 -6.82
CA VAL A 49 7.00 2.25 -6.95
C VAL A 49 6.55 1.64 -8.27
N GLN A 50 7.31 1.82 -9.35
CA GLN A 50 7.04 1.11 -10.62
C GLN A 50 7.08 -0.40 -10.43
N LYS A 51 8.08 -0.94 -9.73
CA LYS A 51 8.16 -2.38 -9.42
C LYS A 51 6.94 -2.86 -8.63
N ILE A 52 6.51 -2.09 -7.64
CA ILE A 52 5.32 -2.38 -6.84
C ILE A 52 4.06 -2.39 -7.71
N LYS A 53 3.89 -1.40 -8.60
CA LYS A 53 2.77 -1.34 -9.56
C LYS A 53 2.71 -2.61 -10.40
N SER A 54 3.81 -2.97 -11.06
CA SER A 54 3.86 -4.16 -11.90
C SER A 54 3.62 -5.45 -11.14
N PHE A 55 4.10 -5.55 -9.90
CA PHE A 55 3.83 -6.71 -9.03
C PHE A 55 2.34 -6.80 -8.68
N CYS A 56 1.72 -5.68 -8.33
CA CYS A 56 0.30 -5.62 -7.98
C CYS A 56 -0.58 -5.94 -9.19
N GLU A 57 -0.26 -5.42 -10.37
CA GLU A 57 -0.99 -5.76 -11.61
C GLU A 57 -0.91 -7.26 -11.93
N GLN A 58 0.26 -7.87 -11.80
CA GLN A 58 0.43 -9.32 -12.03
C GLN A 58 -0.33 -10.18 -11.02
N LYS A 59 -0.44 -9.73 -9.77
CA LYS A 59 -1.13 -10.46 -8.69
C LYS A 59 -2.61 -10.08 -8.55
N GLY A 60 -3.09 -9.10 -9.31
CA GLY A 60 -4.45 -8.56 -9.16
C GLY A 60 -4.69 -7.81 -7.84
N ILE A 61 -3.64 -7.24 -7.24
CA ILE A 61 -3.72 -6.46 -6.01
C ILE A 61 -4.25 -5.06 -6.33
N SER A 62 -5.20 -4.58 -5.52
CA SER A 62 -5.76 -3.24 -5.68
C SER A 62 -4.73 -2.15 -5.36
N ILE A 63 -4.53 -1.24 -6.32
CA ILE A 63 -3.71 -0.03 -6.16
C ILE A 63 -4.64 1.18 -6.09
N GLU A 64 -4.42 2.06 -5.13
CA GLU A 64 -5.16 3.31 -4.97
C GLU A 64 -4.22 4.50 -4.95
N THR A 65 -4.50 5.52 -5.75
CA THR A 65 -3.72 6.76 -5.73
C THR A 65 -4.38 7.73 -4.75
N ASN A 66 -3.74 7.99 -3.60
CA ASN A 66 -4.29 8.90 -2.59
C ASN A 66 -3.20 9.59 -1.75
N ASP A 67 -2.87 10.81 -2.14
CA ASP A 67 -1.84 11.64 -1.52
C ASP A 67 -2.18 12.01 -0.07
N GLY A 68 -3.44 12.40 0.16
CA GLY A 68 -3.92 12.81 1.49
C GLY A 68 -3.90 11.66 2.49
N LEU A 69 -4.30 10.47 2.04
CA LEU A 69 -4.30 9.27 2.87
C LEU A 69 -2.87 8.79 3.17
N LEU A 70 -1.94 8.85 2.21
CA LEU A 70 -0.52 8.57 2.47
C LEU A 70 0.07 9.50 3.52
N ARG A 71 -0.19 10.81 3.38
CA ARG A 71 0.26 11.81 4.35
C ARG A 71 -0.31 11.55 5.74
N ASN A 72 -1.60 11.20 5.82
CA ASN A 72 -2.26 10.91 7.08
C ASN A 72 -1.73 9.62 7.74
N LEU A 73 -1.56 8.54 6.96
CA LEU A 73 -1.07 7.26 7.47
C LEU A 73 0.39 7.32 7.90
N SER A 74 1.25 7.95 7.08
CA SER A 74 2.69 7.94 7.33
C SER A 74 3.13 9.03 8.31
N GLY A 75 2.33 10.09 8.47
CA GLY A 75 2.68 11.26 9.29
C GLY A 75 3.91 12.04 8.76
N LYS A 76 4.38 11.73 7.55
CA LYS A 76 5.57 12.29 6.92
C LYS A 76 5.24 12.77 5.51
N GLU A 77 5.90 13.84 5.05
CA GLU A 77 5.68 14.41 3.71
C GLU A 77 6.39 13.64 2.58
N ASN A 78 7.40 12.83 2.89
CA ASN A 78 8.28 12.19 1.89
C ASN A 78 7.90 10.74 1.54
N VAL A 79 6.64 10.33 1.73
CA VAL A 79 6.22 8.95 1.47
C VAL A 79 5.39 8.84 0.21
N TYR A 80 5.95 8.11 -0.77
CA TYR A 80 5.34 7.93 -2.09
C TYR A 80 4.51 6.67 -2.23
N VAL A 81 4.62 5.72 -1.30
CA VAL A 81 3.89 4.45 -1.33
C VAL A 81 3.70 3.91 0.06
N ALA A 82 2.56 3.25 0.28
CA ALA A 82 2.30 2.45 1.45
C ALA A 82 1.60 1.14 1.09
N GLY A 83 2.07 0.03 1.64
CA GLY A 83 1.42 -1.27 1.50
C GLY A 83 0.54 -1.55 2.71
N ILE A 84 -0.70 -1.95 2.47
CA ILE A 84 -1.63 -2.42 3.51
C ILE A 84 -1.56 -3.94 3.53
N PHE A 85 -1.16 -4.51 4.66
CA PHE A 85 -1.04 -5.96 4.83
C PHE A 85 -1.67 -6.42 6.13
N SER A 86 -2.13 -7.66 6.19
CA SER A 86 -2.70 -8.21 7.43
C SER A 86 -1.60 -8.54 8.44
N LYS A 87 -1.81 -8.25 9.74
CA LYS A 87 -0.86 -8.63 10.78
C LYS A 87 -0.81 -10.15 10.87
N PHE A 88 0.39 -10.67 11.14
CA PHE A 88 0.58 -12.07 11.39
C PHE A 88 -0.03 -12.40 12.77
N PRO A 89 -0.84 -13.46 12.90
CA PRO A 89 -1.22 -13.99 14.20
C PRO A 89 0.00 -14.53 14.96
#